data_AF-A0A9E3CI99-F1
#
_entry.id   AF-A0A9E3CI99-F1
#
_cell.length_a   1.000
_cell.length_b   1.000
_cell.length_c   1.000
_cell.angle_alpha   90.00
_cell.angle_beta   90.00
_cell.angle_gamma   90.00
#
_symmetry.space_group_name_H-M   'P 1'
#
loop_
_entity.id
_entity.type
_entity.pdbx_description
1 polymer ?
#
loop_
_entity_poly.entity_id
_entity_poly.type
_entity_poly.pdbx_seq_one_letter_code
_entity_poly.pdbx_strand_id
1 'polypeptide(L)'
;MATVLPHQVLGAAAASDSRASSHFKIVESYARFFARPEVRLRFLNKTLALQAERSARMEEALGRWAMLRKYGLFERFLDFSLYTLIFREVSLLLPADAGGKHGLLGLCKQAPLSSRIFFRCYQLRRPLYVVSAFVLLAFCFAAYRGAAWTVARANDYLAGRYKSVERIYAGGDEKVAAGLSEHLPSYQPEKVWLVEQGADFERYSNGARIINTFETANRPRRYLVYKPGGTEAEGQPQTAPVGIVYHTSESVLLPFVAGNSGSIEFRSKNLLAYVRDKKSYNYVIDRFGQIYRVVRDEDAAFHAGNSVWSDGRAAYTGLNESFLGVCFETKADVAEGGEQLTEAQVLAGRLLTQVLRSRYQIDDANCTVHGLVSVNPSNGRIAFHHDWARNFPFEAMGLSDKYAVAPASVAELGFGYDPELVSLLGGRMWPGVAAGEEEFARRAEGQGTKPEELRGRMQKVYRERMDAQRAVLRAEKLEERESSTAESNDPES
;
A
#
# COMPACT_ATOMS: atom_id res chain seq x y z
N MET A 1 9.75 43.10 30.15
CA MET A 1 9.90 41.72 29.62
C MET A 1 11.23 41.65 28.89
N ALA A 2 12.25 41.10 29.56
CA ALA A 2 13.60 40.96 29.02
C ALA A 2 13.71 39.63 28.27
N THR A 3 14.08 39.68 27.01
CA THR A 3 14.22 38.53 26.11
C THR A 3 15.50 37.77 26.47
N VAL A 4 15.37 36.59 27.07
CA VAL A 4 16.49 35.69 27.36
C VAL A 4 16.90 34.99 26.06
N LEU A 5 18.04 35.38 25.50
CA LEU A 5 18.69 34.65 24.42
C LEU A 5 19.32 33.35 24.97
N PRO A 6 19.25 32.23 24.24
CA PRO A 6 19.73 30.95 24.73
C PRO A 6 21.27 30.90 24.79
N HIS A 7 21.80 30.60 25.97
CA HIS A 7 23.24 30.39 26.30
C HIS A 7 23.99 29.40 25.38
N GLN A 8 23.30 28.62 24.54
CA GLN A 8 23.91 27.64 23.63
C GLN A 8 24.58 28.26 22.40
N VAL A 9 24.16 29.46 21.96
CA VAL A 9 24.71 30.08 20.75
C VAL A 9 26.10 30.68 21.00
N LEU A 10 26.34 31.23 22.20
CA LEU A 10 27.63 31.80 22.59
C LEU A 10 28.74 30.75 22.77
N GLY A 11 28.40 29.53 23.20
CA GLY A 11 29.37 28.44 23.35
C GLY A 11 29.85 27.84 22.01
N ALA A 12 29.00 27.84 20.99
CA ALA A 12 29.35 27.31 19.66
C ALA A 12 30.33 28.22 18.91
N ALA A 13 30.15 29.55 19.00
CA ALA A 13 31.02 30.53 18.37
C ALA A 13 32.43 30.56 19.00
N ALA A 14 32.53 30.45 20.33
CA ALA A 14 33.83 30.37 21.02
C ALA A 14 34.59 29.07 20.68
N ALA A 15 33.88 27.96 20.49
CA ALA A 15 34.47 26.68 20.09
C ALA A 15 34.92 26.66 18.61
N SER A 16 34.21 27.35 17.71
CA SER A 16 34.62 27.48 16.30
C SER A 16 35.89 28.31 16.15
N ASP A 17 36.02 29.41 16.91
CA ASP A 17 37.19 30.29 16.84
C ASP A 17 38.46 29.62 17.39
N SER A 18 38.33 28.86 18.49
CA SER A 18 39.44 28.08 19.05
C SER A 18 39.96 27.01 18.06
N ARG A 19 39.07 26.37 17.30
CA ARG A 19 39.42 25.33 16.32
C ARG A 19 40.03 25.90 15.05
N ALA A 20 39.49 26.99 14.52
CA ALA A 20 40.08 27.68 13.37
C ALA A 20 41.53 28.09 13.68
N SER A 21 41.79 28.55 14.91
CA SER A 21 43.14 28.85 15.40
C SER A 21 44.04 27.61 15.46
N SER A 22 43.52 26.47 15.94
CA SER A 22 44.27 25.20 15.99
C SER A 22 44.63 24.69 14.59
N HIS A 23 43.66 24.66 13.67
CA HIS A 23 43.87 24.21 12.29
C HIS A 23 44.84 25.11 11.54
N PHE A 24 44.74 26.43 11.73
CA PHE A 24 45.72 27.38 11.20
C PHE A 24 47.15 27.07 11.66
N LYS A 25 47.37 26.88 12.97
CA LYS A 25 48.70 26.55 13.52
C LYS A 25 49.26 25.25 12.93
N ILE A 26 48.39 24.26 12.73
CA ILE A 26 48.78 22.99 12.10
C ILE A 26 49.21 23.26 10.66
N VAL A 27 48.38 23.88 9.82
CA VAL A 27 48.73 24.15 8.41
C VAL A 27 49.98 25.03 8.30
N GLU A 28 50.11 26.05 9.14
CA GLU A 28 51.28 26.94 9.21
C GLU A 28 52.56 26.16 9.54
N SER A 29 52.51 25.21 10.47
CA SER A 29 53.66 24.35 10.80
C SER A 29 54.15 23.56 9.59
N TYR A 30 53.24 23.09 8.73
CA TYR A 30 53.59 22.40 7.48
C TYR A 30 54.03 23.36 6.37
N ALA A 31 53.58 24.61 6.39
CA ALA A 31 53.96 25.62 5.42
C ALA A 31 55.46 25.98 5.53
N ARG A 32 56.07 25.85 6.72
CA ARG A 32 57.51 26.08 6.96
C ARG A 32 58.42 25.19 6.12
N PHE A 33 57.91 24.07 5.61
CA PHE A 33 58.68 23.13 4.79
C PHE A 33 58.89 23.59 3.35
N PHE A 34 58.16 24.61 2.89
CA PHE A 34 58.42 25.23 1.61
C PHE A 34 59.46 26.35 1.78
N ALA A 35 60.62 26.18 1.16
CA ALA A 35 61.70 27.18 1.19
C ALA A 35 61.32 28.45 0.42
N ARG A 36 60.53 28.31 -0.65
CA ARG A 36 60.06 29.44 -1.46
C ARG A 36 58.81 30.08 -0.84
N PRO A 37 58.83 31.40 -0.56
CA PRO A 37 57.72 32.08 0.10
C PRO A 37 56.44 32.06 -0.75
N GLU A 38 56.55 32.04 -2.08
CA GLU A 38 55.38 31.99 -2.97
C GLU A 38 54.65 30.65 -2.87
N VAL A 39 55.40 29.55 -2.80
CA VAL A 39 54.84 28.20 -2.65
C VAL A 39 54.22 28.02 -1.26
N ARG A 40 54.85 28.60 -0.23
CA ARG A 40 54.34 28.62 1.14
C ARG A 40 52.99 29.32 1.24
N LEU A 41 52.88 30.53 0.69
CA LEU A 41 51.63 31.31 0.69
C LEU A 41 50.54 30.61 -0.12
N ARG A 42 50.89 30.04 -1.28
CA ARG A 42 49.95 29.27 -2.11
C ARG A 42 49.42 28.04 -1.37
N PHE A 43 50.29 27.30 -0.69
CA PHE A 43 49.91 26.15 0.12
C PHE A 43 48.98 26.57 1.27
N LEU A 44 49.34 27.61 2.02
CA LEU A 44 48.56 28.09 3.16
C LEU A 44 47.15 28.49 2.74
N ASN A 45 47.03 29.39 1.75
CA ASN A 45 45.74 29.93 1.30
C ASN A 45 44.84 28.84 0.72
N LYS A 46 45.40 27.96 -0.11
CA LYS A 46 44.64 26.89 -0.76
C LYS A 46 44.18 25.83 0.23
N THR A 47 45.06 25.43 1.16
CA THR A 47 44.76 24.39 2.16
C THR A 47 43.68 24.86 3.14
N LEU A 48 43.78 26.11 3.62
CA LEU A 48 42.78 26.69 4.52
C LEU A 48 41.42 26.88 3.84
N ALA A 49 41.39 27.36 2.59
CA ALA A 49 40.15 27.52 1.85
C ALA A 49 39.43 26.17 1.63
N LEU A 50 40.17 25.14 1.19
CA LEU A 50 39.60 23.81 1.00
C LEU A 50 39.18 23.16 2.32
N GLN A 51 39.88 23.43 3.42
CA GLN A 51 39.50 22.95 4.74
C GLN A 51 38.19 23.59 5.22
N ALA A 52 38.03 24.90 5.05
CA ALA A 52 36.81 25.62 5.41
C ALA A 52 35.60 25.07 4.64
N GLU A 53 35.72 24.93 3.32
CA GLU A 53 34.67 24.38 2.45
C GLU A 53 34.28 22.95 2.86
N ARG A 54 35.28 22.11 3.14
CA ARG A 54 35.05 20.71 3.49
C ARG A 54 34.46 20.54 4.89
N SER A 55 34.85 21.39 5.84
CA SER A 55 34.27 21.40 7.19
C SER A 55 32.80 21.79 7.14
N ALA A 56 32.44 22.81 6.36
CA ALA A 56 31.05 23.22 6.16
C ALA A 56 30.19 22.08 5.55
N ARG A 57 30.68 21.40 4.51
CA ARG A 57 29.98 20.24 3.92
C ARG A 57 29.81 19.08 4.90
N MET A 58 30.81 18.81 5.73
CA MET A 58 30.72 17.75 6.73
C MET A 58 29.73 18.09 7.84
N GLU A 59 29.70 19.34 8.30
CA GLU A 59 28.71 19.81 9.27
C GLU A 59 27.28 19.66 8.73
N GLU A 60 27.06 19.99 7.45
CA GLU A 60 25.76 19.82 6.79
C GLU A 60 25.36 18.34 6.65
N ALA A 61 26.29 17.49 6.19
CA ALA A 61 26.02 16.06 5.99
C ALA A 61 25.78 15.30 7.30
N LEU A 62 26.56 15.62 8.34
CA LEU A 62 26.54 14.93 9.62
C LEU A 62 25.59 15.57 10.64
N GLY A 63 25.06 16.77 10.38
CA GLY A 63 24.00 17.40 11.18
C GLY A 63 22.74 16.53 11.32
N ARG A 64 22.52 15.60 10.39
CA ARG A 64 21.42 14.63 10.43
C ARG A 64 21.62 13.51 11.47
N TRP A 65 22.85 13.32 11.98
CA TRP A 65 23.23 12.17 12.82
C TRP A 65 23.71 12.65 14.20
N ALA A 66 22.77 13.11 15.02
CA ALA A 66 23.03 13.70 16.36
C ALA A 66 23.84 12.77 17.30
N MET A 67 23.76 11.45 17.11
CA MET A 67 24.48 10.47 17.93
C MET A 67 26.02 10.57 17.78
N LEU A 68 26.54 10.88 16.59
CA LEU A 68 27.99 10.94 16.33
C LEU A 68 28.67 12.12 17.04
N ARG A 69 27.92 13.20 17.30
CA ARG A 69 28.39 14.37 18.02
C ARG A 69 28.61 14.09 19.51
N LYS A 70 27.83 13.15 20.09
CA LYS A 70 27.89 12.78 21.51
C LYS A 70 29.18 12.04 21.91
N TYR A 71 29.80 11.32 20.98
CA TYR A 71 30.97 10.47 21.26
C TYR A 71 32.32 11.12 20.91
N GLY A 72 32.36 12.40 20.53
CA GLY A 72 33.61 13.10 20.16
C GLY A 72 34.29 12.57 18.89
N LEU A 73 33.69 11.59 18.20
CA LEU A 73 34.21 10.99 16.96
C LEU A 73 34.21 12.00 15.81
N PHE A 74 33.28 12.96 15.84
CA PHE A 74 33.17 14.03 14.86
C PHE A 74 34.44 14.89 14.80
N GLU A 75 34.99 15.28 15.95
CA GLU A 75 36.19 16.12 16.03
C GLU A 75 37.42 15.39 15.47
N ARG A 76 37.56 14.10 15.82
CA ARG A 76 38.64 13.26 15.29
C ARG A 76 38.57 13.09 13.78
N PHE A 77 37.36 13.04 13.21
CA PHE A 77 37.17 12.90 11.77
C PHE A 77 37.53 14.18 11.01
N LEU A 78 37.22 15.35 11.57
CA LEU A 78 37.62 16.64 11.01
C LEU A 78 39.14 16.81 11.01
N ASP A 79 39.82 16.47 12.11
CA ASP A 79 41.28 16.50 12.19
C ASP A 79 41.91 15.54 11.17
N PHE A 80 41.36 14.32 11.04
CA PHE A 80 41.81 13.36 10.04
C PHE A 80 41.65 13.86 8.61
N SER A 81 40.52 14.52 8.33
CA SER A 81 40.25 15.16 7.03
C SER A 81 41.27 16.27 6.73
N LEU A 82 41.59 17.11 7.72
CA LEU A 82 42.60 18.16 7.60
C LEU A 82 43.97 17.57 7.26
N TYR A 83 44.44 16.55 7.99
CA TYR A 83 45.72 15.90 7.69
C TYR A 83 45.75 15.30 6.29
N THR A 84 44.66 14.64 5.87
CA THR A 84 44.55 14.09 4.51
C THR A 84 44.69 15.17 3.45
N LEU A 85 44.11 16.35 3.70
CA LEU A 85 44.17 17.50 2.79
C LEU A 85 45.58 18.11 2.74
N ILE A 86 46.20 18.31 3.90
CA ILE A 86 47.59 18.76 4.03
C ILE A 86 48.51 17.84 3.24
N PHE A 87 48.43 16.52 3.44
CA PHE A 87 49.30 15.58 2.73
C PHE A 87 49.05 15.57 1.22
N ARG A 88 47.81 15.70 0.78
CA ARG A 88 47.48 15.82 -0.65
C ARG A 88 48.12 17.05 -1.26
N GLU A 89 47.93 18.22 -0.65
CA GLU A 89 48.47 19.47 -1.20
C GLU A 89 50.00 19.52 -1.11
N VAL A 90 50.61 19.00 -0.04
CA VAL A 90 52.06 18.81 0.06
C VAL A 90 52.58 17.92 -1.07
N SER A 91 51.90 16.81 -1.37
CA SER A 91 52.30 15.91 -2.45
C SER A 91 52.18 16.52 -3.86
N LEU A 92 51.28 17.48 -4.05
CA LEU A 92 51.08 18.17 -5.33
C LEU A 92 52.09 19.29 -5.56
N LEU A 93 52.54 19.94 -4.49
CA LEU A 93 53.45 21.09 -4.55
C LEU A 93 54.93 20.72 -4.45
N LEU A 94 55.25 19.47 -4.11
CA LEU A 94 56.62 18.96 -4.09
C LEU A 94 57.07 18.56 -5.50
N PRO A 95 58.27 18.97 -5.94
CA PRO A 95 58.81 18.61 -7.24
C PRO A 95 59.03 17.08 -7.33
N ALA A 96 58.87 16.54 -8.55
CA ALA A 96 58.91 15.11 -8.82
C ALA A 96 60.33 14.51 -8.86
N ASP A 97 61.35 15.32 -8.60
CA ASP A 97 62.75 14.92 -8.61
C ASP A 97 63.07 13.99 -7.42
N ALA A 98 64.05 13.11 -7.60
CA ALA A 98 64.44 12.13 -6.58
C ALA A 98 64.94 12.79 -5.27
N GLY A 99 65.46 14.02 -5.35
CA GLY A 99 65.89 14.83 -4.20
C GLY A 99 64.72 15.32 -3.34
N GLY A 100 63.63 15.79 -3.97
CA GLY A 100 62.41 16.22 -3.27
C GLY A 100 61.73 15.10 -2.46
N LYS A 101 61.79 13.85 -2.95
CA LYS A 101 61.22 12.68 -2.24
C LYS A 101 62.00 12.27 -0.99
N HIS A 102 63.31 12.50 -0.92
CA HIS A 102 64.11 12.26 0.28
C HIS A 102 63.85 13.31 1.38
N GLY A 103 63.52 14.56 1.00
CA GLY A 103 63.03 15.58 1.94
C GLY A 103 61.74 15.15 2.66
N LEU A 104 60.82 14.48 1.96
CA LEU A 104 59.58 13.91 2.51
C LEU A 104 59.79 12.80 3.57
N LEU A 105 60.86 12.02 3.43
CA LEU A 105 61.24 11.00 4.41
C LEU A 105 61.93 11.61 5.64
N GLY A 106 62.69 12.71 5.46
CA GLY A 106 63.20 13.53 6.56
C GLY A 106 62.07 14.22 7.33
N LEU A 107 61.04 14.69 6.62
CA LEU A 107 59.81 15.25 7.18
C LEU A 107 59.04 14.25 8.06
N CYS A 108 58.95 13.00 7.61
CA CYS A 108 58.38 11.93 8.44
C CYS A 108 59.15 11.74 9.75
N LYS A 109 60.46 12.02 9.80
CA LYS A 109 61.25 11.92 11.03
C LYS A 109 61.04 13.09 12.01
N GLN A 110 60.50 14.23 11.59
CA GLN A 110 60.22 15.37 12.49
C GLN A 110 58.73 15.51 12.84
N ALA A 111 57.86 14.80 12.12
CA ALA A 111 56.42 14.85 12.38
C ALA A 111 56.05 14.14 13.70
N PRO A 112 55.09 14.69 14.48
CA PRO A 112 54.65 14.09 15.75
C PRO A 112 54.15 12.65 15.54
N LEU A 113 54.35 11.78 16.55
CA LEU A 113 54.11 10.33 16.46
C LEU A 113 52.71 9.99 15.90
N SER A 114 51.69 10.76 16.28
CA SER A 114 50.33 10.65 15.76
C SER A 114 50.29 10.74 14.24
N SER A 115 50.88 11.78 13.65
CA SER A 115 50.90 12.00 12.19
C SER A 115 51.66 10.90 11.43
N ARG A 116 52.70 10.30 12.02
CA ARG A 116 53.41 9.15 11.42
C ARG A 116 52.54 7.89 11.40
N ILE A 117 51.83 7.63 12.50
CA ILE A 117 50.88 6.52 12.60
C ILE A 117 49.77 6.73 11.55
N PHE A 118 49.23 7.94 11.46
CA PHE A 118 48.20 8.28 10.47
C PHE A 118 48.69 8.12 9.03
N PHE A 119 49.93 8.49 8.72
CA PHE A 119 50.49 8.33 7.39
C PHE A 119 50.64 6.85 7.01
N ARG A 120 51.09 6.00 7.95
CA ARG A 120 51.12 4.55 7.74
C ARG A 120 49.72 3.96 7.57
N CYS A 121 48.74 4.37 8.37
CA CYS A 121 47.34 3.98 8.20
C CYS A 121 46.80 4.41 6.83
N TYR A 122 47.16 5.61 6.35
CA TYR A 122 46.74 6.11 5.05
C TYR A 122 47.40 5.35 3.88
N GLN A 123 48.68 4.97 3.99
CA GLN A 123 49.32 4.10 2.99
C GLN A 123 48.67 2.72 2.94
N LEU A 124 48.28 2.20 4.10
CA LEU A 124 47.57 0.92 4.23
C LEU A 124 46.07 1.02 3.88
N ARG A 125 45.53 2.19 3.51
CA ARG A 125 44.08 2.32 3.25
C ARG A 125 43.61 1.44 2.09
N ARG A 126 44.42 1.29 1.03
CA ARG A 126 44.06 0.45 -0.13
C ARG A 126 43.96 -1.03 0.25
N PRO A 127 44.98 -1.64 0.89
CA PRO A 127 44.84 -3.02 1.35
C PRO A 127 43.75 -3.16 2.42
N LEU A 128 43.58 -2.19 3.32
CA LEU A 128 42.48 -2.20 4.29
C LEU A 128 41.10 -2.16 3.61
N TYR A 129 40.89 -1.35 2.57
CA TYR A 129 39.62 -1.34 1.83
C TYR A 129 39.34 -2.67 1.14
N VAL A 130 40.36 -3.31 0.58
CA VAL A 130 40.22 -4.65 -0.03
C VAL A 130 39.83 -5.67 1.04
N VAL A 131 40.52 -5.70 2.18
CA VAL A 131 40.19 -6.60 3.30
C VAL A 131 38.78 -6.34 3.84
N SER A 132 38.41 -5.07 4.05
CA SER A 132 37.07 -4.69 4.52
C SER A 132 35.97 -5.09 3.53
N ALA A 133 36.21 -4.96 2.22
CA ALA A 133 35.27 -5.41 1.20
C ALA A 133 35.07 -6.93 1.22
N PHE A 134 36.15 -7.71 1.42
CA PHE A 134 36.05 -9.16 1.60
C PHE A 134 35.29 -9.55 2.87
N VAL A 135 35.53 -8.87 3.99
CA VAL A 135 34.80 -9.10 5.24
C VAL A 135 33.32 -8.76 5.08
N LEU A 136 32.99 -7.66 4.40
CA LEU A 136 31.60 -7.27 4.14
C LEU A 136 30.89 -8.29 3.24
N LEU A 137 31.55 -8.75 2.17
CA LEU A 137 31.03 -9.82 1.30
C LEU A 137 30.79 -11.11 2.07
N ALA A 138 31.75 -11.53 2.91
CA ALA A 138 31.62 -12.72 3.75
C ALA A 138 30.46 -12.57 4.75
N PHE A 139 30.29 -11.39 5.36
CA PHE A 139 29.18 -11.11 6.26
C PHE A 139 27.83 -11.13 5.54
N CYS A 140 27.71 -10.48 4.38
CA CYS A 140 26.49 -10.52 3.56
C CYS A 140 26.15 -11.96 3.13
N PHE A 141 27.15 -12.75 2.76
CA PHE A 141 26.96 -14.16 2.41
C PHE A 141 26.51 -15.00 3.61
N ALA A 142 27.10 -14.78 4.79
CA ALA A 142 26.69 -15.45 6.02
C ALA A 142 25.26 -15.05 6.44
N ALA A 143 24.91 -13.76 6.33
CA ALA A 143 23.56 -13.26 6.60
C ALA A 143 22.54 -13.84 5.63
N TYR A 144 22.85 -13.90 4.32
CA TYR A 144 22.01 -14.54 3.32
C TYR A 144 21.81 -16.04 3.61
N ARG A 145 22.91 -16.75 3.91
CA ARG A 145 22.86 -18.18 4.30
C ARG A 145 22.02 -18.38 5.57
N GLY A 146 22.15 -17.51 6.57
CA GLY A 146 21.37 -17.55 7.79
C GLY A 146 19.88 -17.29 7.56
N ALA A 147 19.54 -16.29 6.75
CA ALA A 147 18.16 -16.00 6.36
C ALA A 147 17.56 -17.17 5.56
N ALA A 148 18.27 -17.69 4.56
CA ALA A 148 17.83 -18.84 3.77
C ALA A 148 17.63 -20.10 4.62
N TRP A 149 18.55 -20.36 5.57
CA TRP A 149 18.41 -21.47 6.53
C TRP A 149 17.21 -21.28 7.46
N THR A 150 16.96 -20.04 7.91
CA THR A 150 15.82 -19.72 8.78
C THR A 150 14.50 -19.87 8.02
N VAL A 151 14.44 -19.44 6.75
CA VAL A 151 13.29 -19.64 5.86
C VAL A 151 13.07 -21.12 5.59
N ALA A 152 14.10 -21.90 5.29
CA ALA A 152 13.99 -23.33 5.10
C ALA A 152 13.47 -24.03 6.37
N ARG A 153 14.00 -23.67 7.55
CA ARG A 153 13.56 -24.23 8.83
C ARG A 153 12.15 -23.79 9.23
N ALA A 154 11.76 -22.55 8.91
CA ALA A 154 10.40 -22.05 9.08
C ALA A 154 9.45 -22.79 8.14
N ASN A 155 9.86 -23.07 6.90
CA ASN A 155 9.09 -23.85 5.95
C ASN A 155 8.96 -25.32 6.39
N ASP A 156 10.02 -25.94 6.94
CA ASP A 156 9.96 -27.29 7.51
C ASP A 156 9.09 -27.35 8.78
N TYR A 157 9.15 -26.32 9.62
CA TYR A 157 8.29 -26.18 10.80
C TYR A 157 6.83 -25.99 10.41
N LEU A 158 6.55 -25.14 9.41
CA LEU A 158 5.22 -24.95 8.85
C LEU A 158 4.73 -26.24 8.18
N ALA A 159 5.55 -26.91 7.36
CA ALA A 159 5.21 -28.18 6.73
C ALA A 159 4.95 -29.28 7.78
N GLY A 160 5.69 -29.30 8.89
CA GLY A 160 5.45 -30.18 10.02
C GLY A 160 4.13 -29.87 10.76
N ARG A 161 3.80 -28.58 10.91
CA ARG A 161 2.55 -28.12 11.53
C ARG A 161 1.34 -28.33 10.62
N TYR A 162 1.49 -28.11 9.31
CA TYR A 162 0.47 -28.44 8.31
C TYR A 162 0.25 -29.94 8.22
N LYS A 163 1.32 -30.77 8.28
CA LYS A 163 1.17 -32.23 8.42
C LYS A 163 0.58 -32.67 9.76
N SER A 164 0.73 -31.91 10.85
CA SER A 164 0.04 -32.22 12.11
C SER A 164 -1.43 -31.80 12.08
N VAL A 165 -1.76 -30.70 11.41
CA VAL A 165 -3.14 -30.29 11.13
C VAL A 165 -3.81 -31.30 10.19
N GLU A 166 -3.12 -31.73 9.13
CA GLU A 166 -3.56 -32.80 8.24
C GLU A 166 -3.68 -34.14 9.00
N ARG A 167 -2.86 -34.42 10.02
CA ARG A 167 -3.04 -35.59 10.90
C ARG A 167 -4.14 -35.44 11.95
N ILE A 168 -4.53 -34.22 12.30
CA ILE A 168 -5.71 -33.93 13.15
C ILE A 168 -7.00 -34.05 12.32
N TYR A 169 -6.94 -33.78 11.01
CA TYR A 169 -8.05 -33.99 10.07
C TYR A 169 -8.07 -35.39 9.41
N ALA A 170 -6.93 -36.06 9.27
CA ALA A 170 -6.80 -37.42 8.71
C ALA A 170 -6.66 -38.51 9.80
N GLY A 171 -6.60 -38.12 11.06
CA GLY A 171 -6.66 -39.00 12.23
C GLY A 171 -8.07 -39.17 12.78
N GLY A 172 -9.07 -39.05 11.91
CA GLY A 172 -10.50 -39.20 12.22
C GLY A 172 -11.20 -40.10 11.23
N ASP A 173 -10.56 -41.18 10.81
CA ASP A 173 -11.26 -42.27 10.13
C ASP A 173 -11.95 -43.15 11.19
N GLU A 174 -13.00 -42.60 11.79
CA GLU A 174 -14.07 -43.39 12.42
C GLU A 174 -15.32 -42.52 12.62
N LYS A 175 -16.23 -42.57 11.63
CA LYS A 175 -17.69 -42.54 11.77
C LYS A 175 -18.41 -41.39 12.51
N VAL A 176 -17.74 -40.32 12.96
CA VAL A 176 -18.42 -39.21 13.66
C VAL A 176 -18.92 -38.11 12.71
N ALA A 177 -18.25 -37.85 11.59
CA ALA A 177 -18.61 -36.74 10.69
C ALA A 177 -19.83 -37.04 9.78
N ALA A 178 -20.06 -38.30 9.40
CA ALA A 178 -21.13 -38.65 8.45
C ALA A 178 -22.54 -38.46 9.05
N GLY A 179 -22.70 -38.56 10.37
CA GLY A 179 -23.99 -38.37 11.03
C GLY A 179 -24.34 -36.90 11.32
N LEU A 180 -23.36 -36.03 11.58
CA LEU A 180 -23.65 -34.66 11.98
C LEU A 180 -24.20 -33.82 10.82
N SER A 181 -23.67 -33.97 9.61
CA SER A 181 -24.20 -33.30 8.41
C SER A 181 -25.59 -33.79 8.00
N GLU A 182 -25.95 -35.02 8.38
CA GLU A 182 -27.27 -35.63 8.11
C GLU A 182 -28.35 -35.12 9.09
N HIS A 183 -27.96 -34.63 10.27
CA HIS A 183 -28.86 -34.17 11.34
C HIS A 183 -28.85 -32.65 11.54
N LEU A 184 -27.89 -31.92 10.96
CA LEU A 184 -27.96 -30.47 10.87
C LEU A 184 -29.02 -30.11 9.83
N PRO A 185 -29.93 -29.16 10.09
CA PRO A 185 -30.82 -28.66 9.06
C PRO A 185 -29.97 -28.27 7.84
N SER A 186 -30.38 -28.76 6.66
CA SER A 186 -29.67 -28.49 5.40
C SER A 186 -29.32 -27.01 5.31
N TYR A 187 -28.05 -26.70 5.06
CA TYR A 187 -27.55 -25.34 4.88
C TYR A 187 -28.37 -24.62 3.81
N GLN A 188 -29.17 -23.63 4.21
CA GLN A 188 -30.03 -22.83 3.34
C GLN A 188 -29.64 -21.35 3.50
N PRO A 189 -28.61 -20.88 2.78
CA PRO A 189 -28.08 -19.51 2.90
C PRO A 189 -29.14 -18.44 2.59
N GLU A 190 -30.19 -18.80 1.86
CA GLU A 190 -31.38 -18.00 1.54
C GLU A 190 -32.42 -17.89 2.67
N LYS A 191 -32.18 -18.51 3.84
CA LYS A 191 -33.10 -18.49 4.99
C LYS A 191 -32.45 -17.98 6.26
N VAL A 192 -31.74 -16.87 6.16
CA VAL A 192 -31.21 -16.16 7.33
C VAL A 192 -32.19 -15.07 7.75
N TRP A 193 -32.60 -15.07 9.02
CA TRP A 193 -33.53 -14.08 9.58
C TRP A 193 -32.91 -13.36 10.77
N LEU A 194 -33.40 -12.14 11.03
CA LEU A 194 -33.04 -11.34 12.19
C LEU A 194 -33.59 -12.01 13.46
N VAL A 195 -32.73 -12.30 14.42
CA VAL A 195 -33.08 -12.94 15.70
C VAL A 195 -33.26 -11.89 16.79
N GLU A 196 -32.42 -10.85 16.78
CA GLU A 196 -32.39 -9.82 17.81
C GLU A 196 -31.90 -8.51 17.22
N GLN A 197 -32.54 -7.42 17.61
CA GLN A 197 -32.13 -6.06 17.28
C GLN A 197 -31.97 -5.29 18.59
N GLY A 198 -30.73 -4.90 18.89
CA GLY A 198 -30.38 -4.01 19.98
C GLY A 198 -30.17 -2.57 19.47
N ALA A 199 -29.85 -1.65 20.39
CA ALA A 199 -29.56 -0.26 20.03
C ALA A 199 -28.36 -0.14 19.08
N ASP A 200 -27.31 -0.93 19.33
CA ASP A 200 -26.02 -0.81 18.65
C ASP A 200 -25.65 -2.05 17.82
N PHE A 201 -26.55 -3.01 17.67
CA PHE A 201 -26.26 -4.24 16.93
C PHE A 201 -27.51 -4.99 16.43
N GLU A 202 -27.29 -5.85 15.46
CA GLU A 202 -28.22 -6.87 14.99
C GLU A 202 -27.58 -8.26 15.12
N ARG A 203 -28.38 -9.28 15.43
CA ARG A 203 -27.95 -10.68 15.46
C ARG A 203 -28.87 -11.53 14.62
N TYR A 204 -28.29 -12.42 13.81
CA TYR A 204 -28.99 -13.22 12.81
C TYR A 204 -28.92 -14.72 13.13
N SER A 205 -29.81 -15.49 12.50
CA SER A 205 -29.98 -16.92 12.77
C SER A 205 -28.78 -17.79 12.38
N ASN A 206 -27.93 -17.31 11.47
CA ASN A 206 -26.66 -17.95 11.11
C ASN A 206 -25.50 -17.60 12.06
N GLY A 207 -25.76 -16.83 13.12
CA GLY A 207 -24.75 -16.39 14.09
C GLY A 207 -24.04 -15.08 13.72
N ALA A 208 -24.36 -14.46 12.58
CA ALA A 208 -23.82 -13.14 12.24
C ALA A 208 -24.24 -12.11 13.29
N ARG A 209 -23.30 -11.24 13.69
CA ARG A 209 -23.56 -10.06 14.51
C ARG A 209 -23.06 -8.83 13.78
N ILE A 210 -23.96 -7.93 13.43
CA ILE A 210 -23.66 -6.66 12.76
C ILE A 210 -23.67 -5.56 13.82
N ILE A 211 -22.59 -4.79 13.90
CA ILE A 211 -22.42 -3.68 14.84
C ILE A 211 -22.79 -2.37 14.13
N ASN A 212 -23.68 -1.59 14.73
CA ASN A 212 -24.24 -0.36 14.15
C ASN A 212 -23.68 0.93 14.76
N THR A 213 -22.68 0.84 15.65
CA THR A 213 -22.12 2.01 16.36
C THR A 213 -21.45 3.05 15.44
N PHE A 214 -21.12 2.67 14.20
CA PHE A 214 -20.56 3.56 13.17
C PHE A 214 -21.54 3.87 12.05
N GLU A 215 -22.81 3.46 12.19
CA GLU A 215 -23.82 3.64 11.17
C GLU A 215 -24.07 5.13 10.89
N THR A 216 -24.26 5.44 9.61
CA THR A 216 -24.57 6.77 9.14
C THR A 216 -25.42 6.71 7.88
N ALA A 217 -26.24 7.74 7.68
CA ALA A 217 -26.97 7.93 6.44
C ALA A 217 -26.06 8.51 5.35
N ASN A 218 -26.44 8.27 4.11
CA ASN A 218 -25.94 8.98 2.94
C ASN A 218 -27.16 9.36 2.07
N ARG A 219 -27.09 9.12 0.77
CA ARG A 219 -28.19 9.37 -0.16
C ARG A 219 -28.90 8.05 -0.48
N PRO A 220 -30.23 8.07 -0.72
CA PRO A 220 -30.97 6.88 -1.14
C PRO A 220 -30.39 6.23 -2.40
N ARG A 221 -30.57 4.92 -2.51
CA ARG A 221 -30.20 4.17 -3.72
C ARG A 221 -31.21 4.43 -4.83
N ARG A 222 -30.70 4.71 -6.03
CA ARG A 222 -31.53 4.78 -7.22
C ARG A 222 -30.71 4.47 -8.47
N TYR A 223 -31.10 3.45 -9.25
CA TYR A 223 -30.34 3.05 -10.44
C TYR A 223 -31.15 2.51 -11.60
N LEU A 224 -30.55 2.61 -12.78
CA LEU A 224 -31.06 2.07 -14.02
C LEU A 224 -30.53 0.65 -14.27
N VAL A 225 -31.39 -0.20 -14.81
CA VAL A 225 -31.06 -1.57 -15.24
C VAL A 225 -31.04 -1.60 -16.77
N TYR A 226 -30.16 -2.38 -17.38
CA TYR A 226 -30.08 -2.53 -18.83
C TYR A 226 -30.16 -4.00 -19.21
N LYS A 227 -30.75 -4.30 -20.37
CA LYS A 227 -30.53 -5.61 -20.98
C LYS A 227 -29.05 -5.79 -21.32
N PRO A 228 -28.50 -7.01 -21.20
CA PRO A 228 -27.18 -7.33 -21.74
C PRO A 228 -27.07 -6.86 -23.20
N GLY A 229 -26.04 -6.05 -23.49
CA GLY A 229 -25.85 -5.42 -24.81
C GLY A 229 -26.84 -4.33 -25.23
N GLY A 230 -27.89 -4.02 -24.45
CA GLY A 230 -28.90 -3.01 -24.78
C GLY A 230 -28.44 -1.57 -24.51
N THR A 231 -28.95 -0.58 -25.23
CA THR A 231 -28.57 0.84 -25.03
C THR A 231 -29.54 1.60 -24.13
N GLU A 232 -30.77 1.11 -24.00
CA GLU A 232 -31.84 1.76 -23.24
C GLU A 232 -32.05 1.08 -21.89
N ALA A 233 -32.40 1.88 -20.89
CA ALA A 233 -32.71 1.39 -19.57
C ALA A 233 -34.06 0.64 -19.57
N GLU A 234 -34.14 -0.41 -18.76
CA GLU A 234 -35.34 -1.18 -18.53
C GLU A 234 -36.18 -0.55 -17.42
N GLY A 235 -37.41 -0.18 -17.76
CA GLY A 235 -38.42 0.23 -16.78
C GLY A 235 -38.05 1.47 -15.96
N GLN A 236 -38.60 1.54 -14.76
CA GLN A 236 -38.36 2.64 -13.82
C GLN A 236 -37.08 2.39 -13.01
N PRO A 237 -36.41 3.46 -12.51
CA PRO A 237 -35.27 3.31 -11.64
C PRO A 237 -35.59 2.46 -10.40
N GLN A 238 -34.66 1.57 -10.04
CA GLN A 238 -34.76 0.65 -8.92
C GLN A 238 -34.05 1.21 -7.69
N THR A 239 -34.47 0.77 -6.49
CA THR A 239 -33.92 1.24 -5.20
C THR A 239 -33.34 0.13 -4.34
N ALA A 240 -33.87 -1.10 -4.44
CA ALA A 240 -33.35 -2.24 -3.68
C ALA A 240 -31.96 -2.66 -4.19
N PRO A 241 -31.00 -3.01 -3.31
CA PRO A 241 -29.70 -3.51 -3.75
C PRO A 241 -29.85 -4.88 -4.44
N VAL A 242 -29.12 -5.07 -5.54
CA VAL A 242 -29.15 -6.30 -6.36
C VAL A 242 -27.87 -7.13 -6.26
N GLY A 243 -26.84 -6.61 -5.57
CA GLY A 243 -25.55 -7.28 -5.50
C GLY A 243 -24.64 -6.82 -4.39
N ILE A 244 -23.48 -7.47 -4.30
CA ILE A 244 -22.43 -7.19 -3.33
C ILE A 244 -21.11 -7.03 -4.09
N VAL A 245 -20.37 -5.95 -3.82
CA VAL A 245 -18.99 -5.78 -4.27
C VAL A 245 -18.08 -5.85 -3.05
N TYR A 246 -17.15 -6.80 -3.06
CA TYR A 246 -16.13 -6.96 -2.02
C TYR A 246 -14.88 -6.12 -2.35
N HIS A 247 -14.35 -5.45 -1.33
CA HIS A 247 -13.17 -4.56 -1.38
C HIS A 247 -12.14 -4.90 -0.31
N THR A 248 -10.89 -4.52 -0.55
CA THR A 248 -9.90 -4.37 0.51
C THR A 248 -9.81 -2.90 0.94
N SER A 249 -9.39 -2.64 2.18
CA SER A 249 -9.14 -1.27 2.64
C SER A 249 -7.80 -0.70 2.15
N GLU A 250 -6.88 -1.57 1.70
CA GLU A 250 -5.47 -1.27 1.39
C GLU A 250 -4.71 -0.58 2.55
N SER A 251 -5.24 -0.72 3.77
CA SER A 251 -4.70 -0.06 4.97
C SER A 251 -3.39 -0.70 5.43
N VAL A 252 -2.53 0.08 6.10
CA VAL A 252 -1.28 -0.43 6.69
C VAL A 252 -1.58 -1.42 7.81
N LEU A 253 -1.26 -2.70 7.55
CA LEU A 253 -1.49 -3.81 8.46
C LEU A 253 -0.35 -3.93 9.49
N LEU A 254 -0.72 -4.20 10.74
CA LEU A 254 0.21 -4.65 11.77
C LEU A 254 0.25 -6.18 11.79
N PRO A 255 1.35 -6.80 12.30
CA PRO A 255 1.40 -8.24 12.52
C PRO A 255 0.25 -8.70 13.42
N PHE A 256 -0.49 -9.73 13.00
CA PHE A 256 -1.65 -10.24 13.73
C PHE A 256 -1.23 -11.20 14.84
N VAL A 257 -0.65 -10.63 15.89
CA VAL A 257 -0.22 -11.35 17.08
C VAL A 257 -0.85 -10.71 18.31
N ALA A 258 -1.09 -11.49 19.36
CA ALA A 258 -1.76 -11.03 20.58
C ALA A 258 -1.13 -9.77 21.20
N GLY A 259 0.19 -9.61 21.11
CA GLY A 259 0.89 -8.40 21.58
C GLY A 259 0.51 -7.11 20.87
N ASN A 260 -0.09 -7.19 19.68
CA ASN A 260 -0.53 -6.05 18.88
C ASN A 260 -2.04 -5.76 18.99
N SER A 261 -2.82 -6.53 19.76
CA SER A 261 -4.30 -6.47 19.74
C SER A 261 -4.84 -5.04 19.92
N GLY A 262 -4.36 -4.30 20.93
CA GLY A 262 -4.83 -2.93 21.17
C GLY A 262 -4.44 -1.95 20.04
N SER A 263 -3.30 -2.15 19.40
CA SER A 263 -2.86 -1.33 18.25
C SER A 263 -3.66 -1.65 16.98
N ILE A 264 -4.02 -2.91 16.77
CA ILE A 264 -4.89 -3.34 15.67
C ILE A 264 -6.28 -2.74 15.89
N GLU A 265 -6.88 -2.92 17.07
CA GLU A 265 -8.20 -2.39 17.39
C GLU A 265 -8.27 -0.86 17.23
N PHE A 266 -7.24 -0.13 17.69
CA PHE A 266 -7.14 1.31 17.49
C PHE A 266 -7.13 1.70 16.01
N ARG A 267 -6.39 0.95 15.17
CA ARG A 267 -6.36 1.20 13.72
C ARG A 267 -7.67 0.86 13.04
N SER A 268 -8.30 -0.25 13.39
CA SER A 268 -9.62 -0.64 12.89
C SER A 268 -10.66 0.45 13.22
N LYS A 269 -10.65 1.00 14.44
CA LYS A 269 -11.53 2.12 14.83
C LYS A 269 -11.27 3.40 14.03
N ASN A 270 -10.01 3.73 13.74
CA ASN A 270 -9.68 4.88 12.89
C ASN A 270 -10.09 4.66 11.43
N LEU A 271 -9.94 3.43 10.91
CA LEU A 271 -10.44 3.06 9.60
C LEU A 271 -11.96 3.23 9.55
N LEU A 272 -12.70 2.70 10.54
CA LEU A 272 -14.16 2.85 10.63
C LEU A 272 -14.60 4.32 10.67
N ALA A 273 -13.93 5.15 11.47
CA ALA A 273 -14.20 6.58 11.52
C ALA A 273 -13.98 7.25 10.14
N TYR A 274 -12.86 6.95 9.48
CA TYR A 274 -12.56 7.45 8.14
C TYR A 274 -13.61 7.00 7.11
N VAL A 275 -13.96 5.72 7.12
CA VAL A 275 -14.95 5.11 6.22
C VAL A 275 -16.32 5.75 6.40
N ARG A 276 -16.75 5.97 7.65
CA ARG A 276 -17.99 6.68 8.00
C ARG A 276 -17.99 8.14 7.54
N ASP A 277 -16.89 8.84 7.74
CA ASP A 277 -16.77 10.25 7.36
C ASP A 277 -16.74 10.42 5.84
N LYS A 278 -16.17 9.44 5.12
CA LYS A 278 -16.17 9.39 3.65
C LYS A 278 -17.42 8.75 3.05
N LYS A 279 -18.32 8.18 3.87
CA LYS A 279 -19.48 7.39 3.41
C LYS A 279 -19.06 6.28 2.43
N SER A 280 -17.88 5.72 2.66
CA SER A 280 -17.35 4.62 1.85
C SER A 280 -17.87 3.31 2.39
N TYR A 281 -18.27 2.38 1.51
CA TYR A 281 -18.77 1.04 1.88
C TYR A 281 -20.04 1.01 2.78
N ASN A 282 -20.84 -0.03 2.62
CA ASN A 282 -21.95 -0.30 3.53
C ASN A 282 -21.45 -1.05 4.77
N TYR A 283 -20.47 -1.93 4.59
CA TYR A 283 -19.93 -2.76 5.66
C TYR A 283 -18.41 -2.73 5.70
N VAL A 284 -17.85 -2.83 6.90
CA VAL A 284 -16.44 -3.08 7.14
C VAL A 284 -16.29 -4.33 8.02
N ILE A 285 -15.40 -5.24 7.62
CA ILE A 285 -15.00 -6.40 8.41
C ILE A 285 -13.56 -6.19 8.88
N ASP A 286 -13.39 -5.97 10.18
CA ASP A 286 -12.07 -5.72 10.76
C ASP A 286 -11.19 -6.98 10.83
N ARG A 287 -9.94 -6.85 11.27
CA ARG A 287 -9.00 -7.98 11.38
C ARG A 287 -9.45 -9.09 12.33
N PHE A 288 -10.32 -8.79 13.29
CA PHE A 288 -10.86 -9.76 14.26
C PHE A 288 -12.17 -10.41 13.79
N GLY A 289 -12.65 -10.07 12.59
CA GLY A 289 -13.90 -10.61 12.04
C GLY A 289 -15.16 -9.93 12.61
N GLN A 290 -15.03 -8.75 13.22
CA GLN A 290 -16.21 -7.98 13.60
C GLN A 290 -16.80 -7.30 12.37
N ILE A 291 -18.12 -7.41 12.21
CA ILE A 291 -18.87 -6.83 11.10
C ILE A 291 -19.46 -5.51 11.58
N TYR A 292 -19.09 -4.40 10.94
CA TYR A 292 -19.64 -3.08 11.20
C TYR A 292 -20.48 -2.63 10.01
N ARG A 293 -21.72 -2.23 10.26
CA ARG A 293 -22.48 -1.43 9.30
C ARG A 293 -22.00 0.02 9.42
N VAL A 294 -21.68 0.62 8.28
CA VAL A 294 -21.22 2.01 8.19
C VAL A 294 -22.24 2.84 7.43
N VAL A 295 -22.47 2.60 6.14
CA VAL A 295 -23.58 3.24 5.42
C VAL A 295 -24.79 2.30 5.46
N ARG A 296 -25.96 2.84 5.81
CA ARG A 296 -27.25 2.12 5.82
C ARG A 296 -27.49 1.38 4.51
N ASP A 297 -28.23 0.29 4.57
CA ASP A 297 -28.43 -0.57 3.40
C ASP A 297 -29.31 0.11 2.34
N GLU A 298 -30.23 0.98 2.77
CA GLU A 298 -31.13 1.76 1.92
C GLU A 298 -30.40 2.89 1.18
N ASP A 299 -29.20 3.24 1.65
CA ASP A 299 -28.37 4.31 1.11
C ASP A 299 -27.20 3.79 0.28
N ALA A 300 -26.87 4.53 -0.77
CA ALA A 300 -25.74 4.23 -1.64
C ALA A 300 -24.43 4.68 -1.00
N ALA A 301 -23.48 3.77 -0.81
CA ALA A 301 -22.13 4.10 -0.35
C ALA A 301 -21.19 4.44 -1.53
N PHE A 302 -20.11 5.16 -1.27
CA PHE A 302 -19.09 5.46 -2.29
C PHE A 302 -17.99 4.39 -2.30
N HIS A 303 -18.08 3.39 -3.19
CA HIS A 303 -17.14 2.27 -3.18
C HIS A 303 -16.68 1.73 -4.55
N ALA A 304 -17.52 1.75 -5.59
CA ALA A 304 -17.23 1.14 -6.89
C ALA A 304 -16.86 2.12 -8.01
N GLY A 305 -17.29 3.39 -7.91
CA GLY A 305 -16.98 4.41 -8.92
C GLY A 305 -17.36 4.00 -10.35
N ASN A 306 -16.44 4.20 -11.31
CA ASN A 306 -16.61 3.73 -12.68
C ASN A 306 -16.53 2.19 -12.72
N SER A 307 -17.67 1.56 -12.94
CA SER A 307 -17.79 0.13 -12.79
C SER A 307 -18.92 -0.47 -13.61
N VAL A 308 -18.78 -1.74 -13.96
CA VAL A 308 -19.73 -2.50 -14.77
C VAL A 308 -19.84 -3.93 -14.24
N TRP A 309 -21.06 -4.45 -14.17
CA TRP A 309 -21.33 -5.87 -13.92
C TRP A 309 -22.55 -6.35 -14.72
N SER A 310 -22.60 -7.65 -15.02
CA SER A 310 -23.76 -8.30 -15.64
C SER A 310 -23.90 -9.68 -15.03
N ASP A 311 -25.14 -10.08 -14.72
CA ASP A 311 -25.46 -11.45 -14.29
C ASP A 311 -25.98 -12.32 -15.43
N GLY A 312 -25.88 -11.84 -16.68
CA GLY A 312 -26.40 -12.49 -17.88
C GLY A 312 -27.89 -12.26 -18.14
N ARG A 313 -28.65 -11.74 -17.16
CA ARG A 313 -30.04 -11.29 -17.35
C ARG A 313 -30.14 -9.77 -17.42
N ALA A 314 -29.31 -9.08 -16.64
CA ALA A 314 -29.28 -7.64 -16.51
C ALA A 314 -27.84 -7.14 -16.40
N ALA A 315 -27.60 -5.95 -16.95
CA ALA A 315 -26.34 -5.23 -16.88
C ALA A 315 -26.50 -3.94 -16.07
N TYR A 316 -25.47 -3.64 -15.27
CA TYR A 316 -25.43 -2.52 -14.33
C TYR A 316 -24.18 -1.69 -14.56
N THR A 317 -24.31 -0.37 -14.47
CA THR A 317 -23.19 0.59 -14.57
C THR A 317 -23.20 1.52 -13.38
N GLY A 318 -22.03 1.83 -12.81
CA GLY A 318 -21.93 2.70 -11.64
C GLY A 318 -22.48 2.02 -10.38
N LEU A 319 -21.82 0.95 -9.94
CA LEU A 319 -22.34 -0.02 -8.96
C LEU A 319 -22.51 0.52 -7.53
N ASN A 320 -22.17 1.79 -7.24
CA ASN A 320 -22.42 2.41 -5.94
C ASN A 320 -23.91 2.35 -5.55
N GLU A 321 -24.79 2.51 -6.54
CA GLU A 321 -26.24 2.56 -6.33
C GLU A 321 -26.85 1.18 -6.15
N SER A 322 -26.45 0.26 -7.01
CA SER A 322 -27.09 -1.04 -7.16
C SER A 322 -26.50 -2.11 -6.25
N PHE A 323 -25.26 -1.94 -5.78
CA PHE A 323 -24.54 -2.96 -5.00
C PHE A 323 -24.20 -2.43 -3.60
N LEU A 324 -24.17 -3.36 -2.65
CA LEU A 324 -23.64 -3.12 -1.31
C LEU A 324 -22.11 -3.27 -1.33
N GLY A 325 -21.40 -2.28 -0.79
CA GLY A 325 -19.94 -2.35 -0.64
C GLY A 325 -19.55 -3.04 0.66
N VAL A 326 -18.81 -4.14 0.60
CA VAL A 326 -18.26 -4.84 1.79
C VAL A 326 -16.74 -4.75 1.75
N CYS A 327 -16.17 -3.98 2.67
CA CYS A 327 -14.72 -3.78 2.76
C CYS A 327 -14.12 -4.65 3.86
N PHE A 328 -13.05 -5.36 3.54
CA PHE A 328 -12.27 -6.09 4.53
C PHE A 328 -11.03 -5.28 4.86
N GLU A 329 -10.72 -5.17 6.14
CA GLU A 329 -9.47 -4.57 6.59
C GLU A 329 -8.30 -5.50 6.21
N THR A 330 -7.73 -5.30 5.03
CA THR A 330 -6.64 -6.11 4.49
C THR A 330 -5.96 -5.34 3.34
N LYS A 331 -4.92 -5.94 2.75
CA LYS A 331 -4.26 -5.50 1.52
C LYS A 331 -4.30 -6.59 0.46
N ALA A 332 -4.38 -6.22 -0.81
CA ALA A 332 -4.38 -7.15 -1.94
C ALA A 332 -2.98 -7.60 -2.39
N ASP A 333 -1.89 -7.09 -1.79
CA ASP A 333 -0.54 -7.44 -2.21
C ASP A 333 -0.06 -8.81 -1.68
N VAL A 334 0.31 -9.68 -2.63
CA VAL A 334 0.77 -11.07 -2.43
C VAL A 334 2.31 -11.12 -2.39
N ALA A 335 3.00 -10.07 -2.84
CA ALA A 335 4.46 -10.03 -2.95
C ALA A 335 5.18 -9.99 -1.58
N GLU A 336 4.48 -9.60 -0.52
CA GLU A 336 5.04 -9.44 0.84
C GLU A 336 4.70 -10.58 1.83
N GLY A 337 4.24 -11.74 1.36
CA GLY A 337 4.31 -12.97 2.18
C GLY A 337 3.33 -13.10 3.38
N GLY A 338 2.19 -12.40 3.36
CA GLY A 338 1.00 -12.69 4.20
C GLY A 338 0.90 -11.84 5.49
N GLU A 339 -0.29 -11.46 5.95
CA GLU A 339 -1.58 -12.18 5.92
C GLU A 339 -2.66 -11.47 5.07
N GLN A 340 -3.25 -12.21 4.13
CA GLN A 340 -4.45 -11.81 3.39
C GLN A 340 -5.64 -12.58 3.95
N LEU A 341 -6.57 -11.83 4.57
CA LEU A 341 -7.72 -12.30 5.35
C LEU A 341 -7.38 -13.26 6.51
N THR A 342 -7.80 -12.91 7.72
CA THR A 342 -7.82 -13.85 8.84
C THR A 342 -8.95 -14.87 8.66
N GLU A 343 -8.86 -16.04 9.30
CA GLU A 343 -9.97 -17.01 9.30
C GLU A 343 -11.27 -16.39 9.84
N ALA A 344 -11.16 -15.53 10.85
CA ALA A 344 -12.28 -14.78 11.41
C ALA A 344 -12.91 -13.84 10.37
N GLN A 345 -12.11 -13.17 9.55
CA GLN A 345 -12.61 -12.37 8.44
C GLN A 345 -13.33 -13.20 7.38
N VAL A 346 -12.79 -14.37 6.99
CA VAL A 346 -13.44 -15.25 6.02
C VAL A 346 -14.80 -15.75 6.55
N LEU A 347 -14.84 -16.19 7.81
CA LEU A 347 -16.09 -16.61 8.44
C LEU A 347 -17.11 -15.46 8.52
N ALA A 348 -16.69 -14.29 9.00
CA ALA A 348 -17.54 -13.11 9.09
C ALA A 348 -18.07 -12.67 7.72
N GLY A 349 -17.21 -12.70 6.70
CA GLY A 349 -17.57 -12.42 5.31
C GLY A 349 -18.66 -13.37 4.83
N ARG A 350 -18.46 -14.69 4.99
CA ARG A 350 -19.46 -15.71 4.63
C ARG A 350 -20.79 -15.49 5.33
N LEU A 351 -20.77 -15.24 6.65
CA LEU A 351 -21.98 -15.01 7.44
C LEU A 351 -22.72 -13.74 7.00
N LEU A 352 -22.01 -12.65 6.76
CA LEU A 352 -22.59 -11.41 6.25
C LEU A 352 -23.18 -11.60 4.85
N THR A 353 -22.46 -12.25 3.94
CA THR A 353 -22.96 -12.54 2.59
C THR A 353 -24.29 -13.27 2.63
N GLN A 354 -24.45 -14.27 3.51
CA GLN A 354 -25.73 -14.98 3.66
C GLN A 354 -26.84 -14.06 4.19
N VAL A 355 -26.54 -13.22 5.19
CA VAL A 355 -27.50 -12.23 5.70
C VAL A 355 -28.00 -11.33 4.57
N LEU A 356 -27.08 -10.74 3.81
CA LEU A 356 -27.42 -9.81 2.74
C LEU A 356 -28.17 -10.49 1.59
N ARG A 357 -27.75 -11.70 1.21
CA ARG A 357 -28.43 -12.48 0.17
C ARG A 357 -29.83 -12.89 0.58
N SER A 358 -30.03 -13.34 1.82
CA SER A 358 -31.36 -13.69 2.34
C SER A 358 -32.26 -12.46 2.45
N ARG A 359 -31.75 -11.36 3.01
CA ARG A 359 -32.53 -10.13 3.26
C ARG A 359 -32.96 -9.44 1.97
N TYR A 360 -32.09 -9.38 0.97
CA TYR A 360 -32.32 -8.63 -0.27
C TYR A 360 -32.56 -9.51 -1.50
N GLN A 361 -32.62 -10.83 -1.32
CA GLN A 361 -32.76 -11.80 -2.42
C GLN A 361 -31.65 -11.63 -3.48
N ILE A 362 -30.41 -11.38 -3.01
CA ILE A 362 -29.26 -11.18 -3.90
C ILE A 362 -28.78 -12.54 -4.41
N ASP A 363 -28.79 -12.68 -5.73
CA ASP A 363 -28.28 -13.86 -6.42
C ASP A 363 -26.76 -14.00 -6.26
N ASP A 364 -26.28 -15.24 -6.24
CA ASP A 364 -24.85 -15.56 -6.23
C ASP A 364 -24.10 -14.88 -7.39
N ALA A 365 -24.75 -14.80 -8.55
CA ALA A 365 -24.22 -14.16 -9.75
C ALA A 365 -23.88 -12.67 -9.54
N ASN A 366 -24.54 -11.99 -8.60
CA ASN A 366 -24.31 -10.57 -8.28
C ASN A 366 -23.40 -10.37 -7.05
N CYS A 367 -22.71 -11.41 -6.60
CA CYS A 367 -21.68 -11.30 -5.56
C CYS A 367 -20.29 -11.33 -6.20
N THR A 368 -19.65 -10.17 -6.33
CA THR A 368 -18.38 -10.00 -7.08
C THR A 368 -17.38 -9.12 -6.31
N VAL A 369 -16.20 -8.90 -6.88
CA VAL A 369 -15.10 -8.16 -6.26
C VAL A 369 -14.76 -6.92 -7.09
N HIS A 370 -14.22 -5.89 -6.44
CA HIS A 370 -14.00 -4.60 -7.07
C HIS A 370 -13.07 -4.66 -8.29
N GLY A 371 -11.98 -5.43 -8.20
CA GLY A 371 -11.03 -5.60 -9.30
C GLY A 371 -11.63 -6.17 -10.59
N LEU A 372 -12.76 -6.89 -10.51
CA LEU A 372 -13.44 -7.45 -11.68
C LEU A 372 -14.44 -6.48 -12.33
N VAL A 373 -14.94 -5.52 -11.56
CA VAL A 373 -15.96 -4.58 -12.03
C VAL A 373 -15.41 -3.21 -12.40
N SER A 374 -14.23 -2.87 -11.88
CA SER A 374 -13.64 -1.54 -12.02
C SER A 374 -13.16 -1.27 -13.46
N VAL A 375 -13.49 -0.10 -14.00
CA VAL A 375 -13.08 0.32 -15.35
C VAL A 375 -12.57 1.75 -15.38
N ASN A 376 -11.68 2.04 -16.32
CA ASN A 376 -11.22 3.39 -16.64
C ASN A 376 -11.79 3.82 -18.01
N PRO A 377 -12.84 4.66 -18.04
CA PRO A 377 -13.45 5.08 -19.30
C PRO A 377 -12.61 6.06 -20.12
N SER A 378 -11.54 6.64 -19.56
CA SER A 378 -10.69 7.58 -20.30
C SER A 378 -9.74 6.88 -21.26
N ASN A 379 -9.28 5.66 -20.91
CA ASN A 379 -8.41 4.84 -21.75
C ASN A 379 -9.04 3.51 -22.19
N GLY A 380 -10.29 3.24 -21.78
CA GLY A 380 -11.03 2.04 -22.15
C GLY A 380 -10.48 0.75 -21.54
N ARG A 381 -9.89 0.81 -20.35
CA ARG A 381 -9.26 -0.36 -19.70
C ARG A 381 -10.04 -0.87 -18.49
N ILE A 382 -9.98 -2.18 -18.25
CA ILE A 382 -10.50 -2.82 -17.03
C ILE A 382 -9.49 -2.75 -15.87
N ALA A 383 -9.93 -3.16 -14.68
CA ALA A 383 -9.15 -3.24 -13.44
C ALA A 383 -8.44 -1.92 -13.08
N PHE A 384 -9.15 -0.80 -13.18
CA PHE A 384 -8.64 0.50 -12.74
C PHE A 384 -8.28 0.48 -11.24
N HIS A 385 -9.13 -0.16 -10.44
CA HIS A 385 -8.77 -0.67 -9.13
C HIS A 385 -8.43 -2.16 -9.24
N HIS A 386 -7.41 -2.59 -8.52
CA HIS A 386 -6.83 -3.95 -8.61
C HIS A 386 -7.07 -4.79 -7.35
N ASP A 387 -7.75 -4.25 -6.34
CA ASP A 387 -8.10 -5.01 -5.15
C ASP A 387 -8.96 -6.21 -5.53
N TRP A 388 -8.48 -7.39 -5.14
CA TRP A 388 -9.08 -8.68 -5.51
C TRP A 388 -9.32 -8.89 -7.01
N ALA A 389 -8.50 -8.30 -7.88
CA ALA A 389 -8.40 -8.77 -9.27
C ALA A 389 -7.90 -10.23 -9.37
N ARG A 390 -7.40 -10.81 -8.26
CA ARG A 390 -7.12 -12.24 -8.09
C ARG A 390 -7.27 -12.67 -6.62
N ASN A 391 -7.38 -13.98 -6.40
CA ASN A 391 -7.28 -14.65 -5.10
C ASN A 391 -8.33 -14.26 -4.05
N PHE A 392 -9.46 -13.66 -4.43
CA PHE A 392 -10.60 -13.62 -3.52
C PHE A 392 -11.15 -15.03 -3.30
N PRO A 393 -11.37 -15.46 -2.04
CA PRO A 393 -11.74 -16.84 -1.74
C PRO A 393 -13.25 -17.08 -1.91
N PHE A 394 -13.77 -17.02 -3.14
CA PHE A 394 -15.21 -17.19 -3.44
C PHE A 394 -15.79 -18.47 -2.83
N GLU A 395 -15.10 -19.60 -2.97
CA GLU A 395 -15.54 -20.88 -2.41
C GLU A 395 -15.68 -20.83 -0.88
N ALA A 396 -14.70 -20.23 -0.19
CA ALA A 396 -14.75 -20.10 1.26
C ALA A 396 -15.89 -19.17 1.73
N MET A 397 -16.27 -18.19 0.90
CA MET A 397 -17.46 -17.35 1.10
C MET A 397 -18.77 -18.06 0.74
N GLY A 398 -18.72 -19.28 0.20
CA GLY A 398 -19.89 -20.03 -0.27
C GLY A 398 -20.48 -19.49 -1.57
N LEU A 399 -19.62 -18.98 -2.45
CA LEU A 399 -19.99 -18.36 -3.72
C LEU A 399 -19.34 -19.07 -4.92
N SER A 400 -19.98 -18.98 -6.09
CA SER A 400 -19.33 -19.41 -7.33
C SER A 400 -18.17 -18.49 -7.74
N ASP A 401 -17.16 -19.05 -8.41
CA ASP A 401 -15.97 -18.33 -8.83
C ASP A 401 -16.26 -17.32 -9.96
N LYS A 402 -16.10 -16.03 -9.67
CA LYS A 402 -16.32 -14.96 -10.65
C LYS A 402 -15.12 -14.70 -11.55
N TYR A 403 -13.95 -15.25 -11.27
CA TYR A 403 -12.79 -15.17 -12.17
C TYR A 403 -13.00 -15.98 -13.46
N ALA A 404 -13.93 -16.94 -13.46
CA ALA A 404 -14.29 -17.72 -14.63
C ALA A 404 -15.36 -17.05 -15.52
N VAL A 405 -16.04 -16.01 -15.03
CA VAL A 405 -17.14 -15.35 -15.74
C VAL A 405 -16.60 -14.29 -16.69
N ALA A 406 -17.11 -14.26 -17.93
CA ALA A 406 -16.77 -13.22 -18.90
C ALA A 406 -17.21 -11.84 -18.39
N PRO A 407 -16.27 -10.90 -18.15
CA PRO A 407 -16.65 -9.59 -17.63
C PRO A 407 -17.44 -8.80 -18.67
N ALA A 408 -18.60 -8.27 -18.30
CA ALA A 408 -19.42 -7.44 -19.20
C ALA A 408 -18.70 -6.18 -19.69
N SER A 409 -17.76 -5.65 -18.90
CA SER A 409 -16.86 -4.58 -19.34
C SER A 409 -16.10 -4.97 -20.62
N VAL A 410 -15.65 -6.22 -20.72
CA VAL A 410 -14.95 -6.75 -21.91
C VAL A 410 -15.96 -7.23 -22.95
N ALA A 411 -16.77 -8.23 -22.60
CA ALA A 411 -17.64 -8.96 -23.52
C ALA A 411 -18.76 -8.10 -24.13
N GLU A 412 -19.29 -7.14 -23.37
CA GLU A 412 -20.39 -6.30 -23.83
C GLU A 412 -19.92 -4.91 -24.26
N LEU A 413 -19.05 -4.29 -23.45
CA LEU A 413 -18.69 -2.88 -23.59
C LEU A 413 -17.32 -2.65 -24.24
N GLY A 414 -16.55 -3.70 -24.52
CA GLY A 414 -15.32 -3.63 -25.30
C GLY A 414 -14.16 -2.94 -24.57
N PHE A 415 -14.17 -2.88 -23.24
CA PHE A 415 -12.99 -2.48 -22.48
C PHE A 415 -11.90 -3.52 -22.65
N GLY A 416 -10.66 -3.07 -22.82
CA GLY A 416 -9.49 -3.92 -22.97
C GLY A 416 -8.61 -3.93 -21.72
N TYR A 417 -7.40 -4.44 -21.89
CA TYR A 417 -6.34 -4.41 -20.89
C TYR A 417 -4.98 -4.23 -21.59
N ASP A 418 -3.95 -3.90 -20.83
CA ASP A 418 -2.60 -3.69 -21.33
C ASP A 418 -1.60 -4.71 -20.72
N PRO A 419 -0.38 -4.81 -21.27
CA PRO A 419 0.65 -5.70 -20.72
C PRO A 419 1.10 -5.34 -19.29
N GLU A 420 0.93 -4.08 -18.86
CA GLU A 420 1.30 -3.64 -17.51
C GLU A 420 0.36 -4.25 -16.46
N LEU A 421 -0.95 -4.25 -16.72
CA LEU A 421 -1.94 -4.92 -15.90
C LEU A 421 -1.69 -6.44 -15.85
N VAL A 422 -1.36 -7.06 -16.99
CA VAL A 422 -1.01 -8.48 -17.03
C VAL A 422 0.19 -8.78 -16.13
N SER A 423 1.22 -7.93 -16.18
CA SER A 423 2.40 -8.03 -15.31
C SER A 423 2.02 -7.89 -13.83
N LEU A 424 1.21 -6.89 -13.49
CA LEU A 424 0.72 -6.62 -12.13
C LEU A 424 -0.03 -7.84 -11.54
N LEU A 425 -0.81 -8.54 -12.36
CA LEU A 425 -1.57 -9.72 -11.94
C LEU A 425 -0.76 -11.03 -11.93
N GLY A 426 0.55 -10.98 -12.19
CA GLY A 426 1.44 -12.13 -12.15
C GLY A 426 1.59 -12.85 -13.50
N GLY A 427 1.46 -12.10 -14.61
CA GLY A 427 1.76 -12.56 -15.96
C GLY A 427 0.57 -13.14 -16.73
N ARG A 428 -0.63 -13.17 -16.14
CA ARG A 428 -1.86 -13.60 -16.83
C ARG A 428 -3.10 -12.88 -16.29
N MET A 429 -4.07 -12.65 -17.16
CA MET A 429 -5.42 -12.23 -16.76
C MET A 429 -6.20 -13.41 -16.17
N TRP A 430 -7.30 -13.11 -15.45
CA TRP A 430 -8.22 -14.16 -15.01
C TRP A 430 -8.95 -14.79 -16.20
N PRO A 431 -9.34 -16.09 -16.12
CA PRO A 431 -9.84 -16.86 -17.26
C PRO A 431 -11.01 -16.20 -18.02
N GLY A 432 -11.93 -15.56 -17.30
CA GLY A 432 -13.09 -14.90 -17.88
C GLY A 432 -12.76 -13.79 -18.88
N VAL A 433 -11.61 -13.12 -18.75
CA VAL A 433 -11.22 -12.06 -19.70
C VAL A 433 -11.03 -12.61 -21.11
N ALA A 434 -10.37 -13.76 -21.24
CA ALA A 434 -10.12 -14.38 -22.55
C ALA A 434 -11.44 -14.79 -23.22
N ALA A 435 -12.38 -15.36 -22.45
CA ALA A 435 -13.71 -15.69 -22.94
C ALA A 435 -14.50 -14.44 -23.37
N GLY A 436 -14.39 -13.35 -22.62
CA GLY A 436 -15.02 -12.07 -22.95
C GLY A 436 -14.46 -11.44 -24.23
N GLU A 437 -13.15 -11.50 -24.44
CA GLU A 437 -12.51 -11.04 -25.68
C GLU A 437 -12.97 -11.85 -26.90
N GLU A 438 -13.06 -13.18 -26.77
CA GLU A 438 -13.57 -14.05 -27.83
C GLU A 438 -15.05 -13.77 -28.15
N GLU A 439 -15.88 -13.61 -27.12
CA GLU A 439 -17.29 -13.24 -27.30
C GLU A 439 -17.45 -11.88 -27.99
N PHE A 440 -16.65 -10.88 -27.57
CA PHE A 440 -16.67 -9.56 -28.18
C PHE A 440 -16.25 -9.61 -29.66
N ALA A 441 -15.21 -10.39 -29.99
CA ALA A 441 -14.74 -10.58 -31.36
C ALA A 441 -15.81 -11.24 -32.24
N ARG A 442 -16.47 -12.31 -31.75
CA ARG A 442 -17.59 -12.95 -32.46
C ARG A 442 -18.75 -12.00 -32.66
N ARG A 443 -19.04 -11.12 -31.69
CA ARG A 443 -20.10 -10.11 -31.81
C ARG A 443 -19.76 -9.06 -32.87
N ALA A 444 -18.50 -8.65 -32.97
CA ALA A 444 -18.04 -7.72 -34.02
C ALA A 444 -18.20 -8.35 -35.41
N GLU A 445 -17.76 -9.61 -35.56
CA GLU A 445 -17.90 -10.37 -36.80
C GLU A 445 -19.38 -10.55 -37.20
N GLY A 446 -20.24 -10.94 -36.26
CA GLY A 446 -21.67 -11.07 -36.49
C GLY A 446 -22.38 -9.76 -36.88
N GLN A 447 -21.77 -8.61 -36.60
CA GLN A 447 -22.25 -7.29 -37.01
C GLN A 447 -21.53 -6.74 -38.26
N GLY A 448 -20.63 -7.52 -38.88
CA GLY A 448 -19.87 -7.10 -40.04
C GLY A 448 -18.94 -5.91 -39.78
N THR A 449 -18.51 -5.69 -38.53
CA THR A 449 -17.65 -4.57 -38.13
C THR A 449 -16.33 -5.07 -37.56
N LYS A 450 -15.30 -4.21 -37.58
CA LYS A 450 -14.02 -4.54 -36.94
C LYS A 450 -14.15 -4.42 -35.42
N PRO A 451 -13.47 -5.27 -34.62
CA PRO A 451 -13.52 -5.20 -33.16
C PRO A 451 -13.25 -3.79 -32.60
N GLU A 452 -12.24 -3.09 -33.11
CA GLU A 452 -11.88 -1.73 -32.64
C GLU A 452 -12.99 -0.69 -32.90
N GLU A 453 -13.69 -0.80 -34.02
CA GLU A 453 -14.82 0.08 -34.33
C GLU A 453 -16.00 -0.20 -33.38
N LEU A 454 -16.29 -1.49 -33.12
CA LEU A 454 -17.28 -1.88 -32.13
C LEU A 454 -16.89 -1.38 -30.72
N ARG A 455 -15.61 -1.47 -30.32
CA ARG A 455 -15.14 -0.96 -29.01
C ARG A 455 -15.44 0.53 -28.87
N GLY A 456 -15.09 1.33 -29.88
CA GLY A 456 -15.34 2.78 -29.86
C GLY A 456 -16.82 3.11 -29.66
N ARG A 457 -17.71 2.40 -30.35
CA ARG A 457 -19.17 2.55 -30.20
C ARG A 457 -19.65 2.12 -28.81
N MET A 458 -19.15 1.01 -28.28
CA MET A 458 -19.59 0.48 -26.98
C MET A 458 -19.09 1.26 -25.78
N GLN A 459 -17.89 1.85 -25.88
CA GLN A 459 -17.42 2.82 -24.89
C GLN A 459 -18.28 4.09 -24.88
N LYS A 460 -18.86 4.48 -26.03
CA LYS A 460 -19.87 5.55 -26.07
C LYS A 460 -21.14 5.14 -25.32
N VAL A 461 -21.63 3.91 -25.55
CA VAL A 461 -22.78 3.36 -24.81
C VAL A 461 -22.53 3.38 -23.30
N TYR A 462 -21.36 2.95 -22.83
CA TYR A 462 -21.01 3.05 -21.40
C TYR A 462 -21.17 4.49 -20.86
N ARG A 463 -20.65 5.48 -21.59
CA ARG A 463 -20.76 6.89 -21.19
C ARG A 463 -22.21 7.36 -21.16
N GLU A 464 -22.99 7.00 -22.18
CA GLU A 464 -24.43 7.31 -22.24
C GLU A 464 -25.20 6.70 -21.05
N ARG A 465 -24.91 5.44 -20.69
CA ARG A 465 -25.49 4.79 -19.50
C ARG A 465 -25.12 5.50 -18.20
N MET A 466 -23.86 5.90 -18.04
CA MET A 466 -23.39 6.67 -16.87
C MET A 466 -23.98 8.08 -16.81
N ASP A 467 -24.20 8.73 -17.95
CA ASP A 467 -24.87 10.04 -18.03
C ASP A 467 -26.34 9.95 -17.64
N ALA A 468 -27.05 8.93 -18.14
CA ALA A 468 -28.43 8.66 -17.75
C ALA A 468 -28.54 8.40 -16.24
N GLN A 469 -27.64 7.59 -15.68
CA GLN A 469 -27.58 7.33 -14.24
C GLN A 469 -27.35 8.63 -13.43
N ARG A 470 -26.44 9.51 -13.87
CA ARG A 470 -26.22 10.81 -13.23
C ARG A 470 -27.44 11.74 -13.33
N ALA A 471 -28.20 11.66 -14.41
CA ALA A 471 -29.42 12.45 -14.58
C ALA A 471 -30.50 12.05 -13.56
N VAL A 472 -30.69 10.73 -13.34
CA VAL A 472 -31.62 10.20 -12.33
C VAL A 472 -31.29 10.76 -10.93
N LEU A 473 -30.02 10.70 -10.54
CA LEU A 473 -29.58 11.20 -9.23
C LEU A 473 -29.68 12.73 -9.08
N ARG A 474 -29.61 13.49 -10.18
CA ARG A 474 -29.79 14.95 -10.16
C ARG A 474 -31.27 15.35 -10.04
N ALA A 475 -32.16 14.62 -10.69
CA ALA A 475 -33.59 14.88 -10.64
C ALA A 475 -34.13 14.72 -9.21
N GLU A 476 -33.75 13.64 -8.54
CA GLU A 476 -34.10 13.39 -7.13
C GLU A 476 -33.65 14.53 -6.20
N LYS A 477 -32.40 15.00 -6.36
CA LYS A 477 -31.88 16.12 -5.56
C LYS A 477 -32.65 17.43 -5.80
N LEU A 478 -33.29 17.59 -6.96
CA LEU A 478 -34.16 18.74 -7.24
C LEU A 478 -35.50 18.55 -6.53
N GLU A 479 -36.12 17.38 -6.64
CA GLU A 479 -37.38 17.02 -5.98
C GLU A 479 -37.30 17.16 -4.43
N GLU A 480 -36.19 16.75 -3.82
CA GLU A 480 -35.93 16.94 -2.36
C GLU A 480 -35.81 18.42 -1.97
N ARG A 481 -35.23 19.25 -2.84
CA ARG A 481 -35.09 20.69 -2.59
C ARG A 481 -36.42 21.42 -2.72
N GLU A 482 -37.24 21.05 -3.70
CA GLU A 482 -38.55 21.64 -3.94
C GLU A 482 -39.55 21.27 -2.83
N SER A 483 -39.53 20.01 -2.37
CA SER A 483 -40.33 19.56 -1.22
C SER A 483 -39.93 20.23 0.09
N SER A 484 -38.63 20.35 0.38
CA SER A 484 -38.16 21.03 1.60
C SER A 484 -38.43 22.55 1.60
N THR A 485 -38.44 23.20 0.43
CA THR A 485 -38.84 24.61 0.33
C THR A 485 -40.35 24.82 0.42
N ALA A 486 -41.16 23.87 -0.06
CA ALA A 486 -42.62 23.93 0.10
C ALA A 486 -43.05 23.79 1.57
N GLU A 487 -42.46 22.86 2.33
CA GLU A 487 -42.75 22.70 3.77
C GLU A 487 -42.30 23.89 4.62
N SER A 488 -41.25 24.62 4.20
CA SER A 488 -40.76 25.80 4.92
C SER A 488 -41.59 27.08 4.70
N ASN A 489 -42.51 27.07 3.73
CA ASN A 489 -43.33 28.22 3.35
C ASN A 489 -44.79 28.09 3.78
N ASP A 490 -45.15 27.10 4.60
CA ASP A 490 -46.47 27.02 5.22
C ASP A 490 -46.52 27.97 6.43
N PRO A 491 -47.30 29.08 6.39
CA PRO A 491 -47.34 30.06 7.47
C PRO A 491 -48.32 29.70 8.61
N GLU A 492 -48.76 28.44 8.70
CA GLU A 492 -49.62 27.95 9.78
C GLU A 492 -48.97 26.78 10.54
N SER A 493 -47.96 27.10 11.36
CA SER A 493 -47.55 26.26 12.50
C SER A 493 -47.10 27.12 13.68
#